data_AF-A0A060C692-F1
#
_entry.id   AF-A0A060C692-F1
#
_cell.length_a   1.000
_cell.length_b   1.000
_cell.length_c   1.000
_cell.angle_alpha   90.00
_cell.angle_beta   90.00
_cell.angle_gamma   90.00
#
_symmetry.space_group_name_H-M   'P 1'
#
loop_
_entity.id
_entity.type
_entity.pdbx_description
1 polymer ?
#
loop_
_entity_poly.entity_id
_entity_poly.type
_entity_poly.pdbx_seq_one_letter_code
_entity_poly.pdbx_strand_id
1 'polypeptide(L)' 'MERYGDPRGQSIDAVVDWIERIPFTETRSYVQRVMENYQVYKMRLSGRVDIAADLVNGR' A
#
# COMPACT_ATOMS: atom_id res chain seq x y z
N MET A 1 -7.33 14.21 -16.33
CA MET A 1 -6.34 13.81 -15.32
C MET A 1 -7.09 13.28 -14.13
N GLU A 2 -7.11 11.96 -13.90
CA GLU A 2 -7.49 11.45 -12.59
C GLU A 2 -6.48 11.99 -11.59
N ARG A 3 -6.99 12.74 -10.60
CA ARG A 3 -6.16 13.56 -9.71
C ARG A 3 -5.21 12.73 -8.86
N TYR A 4 -5.42 11.41 -8.78
CA TYR A 4 -4.57 10.49 -8.04
C TYR A 4 -4.26 9.18 -8.77
N GLY A 5 -5.02 8.71 -9.77
CA GLY A 5 -4.69 7.47 -10.48
C GLY A 5 -4.62 6.22 -9.60
N ASP A 6 -4.39 5.06 -10.21
CA ASP A 6 -4.28 3.77 -9.53
C ASP A 6 -2.82 3.25 -9.59
N PRO A 7 -2.13 3.07 -8.44
CA PRO A 7 -0.75 2.60 -8.41
C PRO A 7 -0.63 1.09 -8.65
N ARG A 8 -1.74 0.33 -8.66
CA ARG A 8 -1.70 -1.13 -8.75
C ARG A 8 -1.09 -1.58 -10.07
N GLY A 9 -0.26 -2.63 -10.00
CA GLY A 9 0.47 -3.19 -11.14
C GLY A 9 1.68 -2.37 -11.62
N GLN A 10 1.99 -1.24 -10.96
CA GLN A 10 3.22 -0.49 -11.22
C GLN A 10 4.41 -1.06 -10.41
N SER A 11 5.61 -0.51 -10.60
CA SER A 11 6.77 -0.88 -9.77
C SER A 11 6.52 -0.52 -8.30
N ILE A 12 7.21 -1.21 -7.39
CA ILE A 12 7.10 -0.91 -5.96
C ILE A 12 7.44 0.55 -5.65
N ASP A 13 8.45 1.12 -6.31
CA ASP A 13 8.83 2.53 -6.14
C ASP A 13 7.70 3.47 -6.57
N ALA A 14 7.02 3.17 -7.69
CA ALA A 14 5.90 3.99 -8.15
C ALA A 14 4.71 3.93 -7.19
N VAL A 15 4.44 2.77 -6.58
CA VAL A 15 3.41 2.63 -5.54
C VAL A 15 3.78 3.41 -4.27
N VAL A 16 5.01 3.31 -3.81
CA VAL A 16 5.49 4.05 -2.63
C VAL A 16 5.42 5.55 -2.89
N ASP A 17 5.94 6.02 -4.01
CA ASP A 17 5.88 7.44 -4.39
C ASP A 17 4.43 7.93 -4.53
N TRP A 18 3.50 7.07 -4.96
CA TRP A 18 2.08 7.41 -5.00
C TRP A 18 1.52 7.65 -3.60
N ILE A 19 1.84 6.79 -2.63
CA ILE A 19 1.44 6.96 -1.22
C ILE A 19 2.05 8.27 -0.68
N GLU A 20 3.32 8.53 -0.96
CA GLU A 20 4.03 9.74 -0.50
C GLU A 20 3.55 11.03 -1.18
N ARG A 21 2.86 10.93 -2.32
CA ARG A 21 2.24 12.08 -3.00
C ARG A 21 0.89 12.47 -2.42
N ILE A 22 0.30 11.68 -1.52
CA ILE A 22 -0.98 12.02 -0.86
C ILE A 22 -0.79 13.33 -0.08
N PRO A 23 -1.53 14.41 -0.41
CA PRO A 23 -1.29 15.74 0.16
C PRO A 23 -1.79 15.88 1.60
N PHE A 24 -2.74 15.03 2.01
CA PHE A 24 -3.28 15.02 3.36
C PHE A 24 -2.49 14.03 4.22
N THR A 25 -1.71 14.54 5.17
CA THR A 25 -0.88 13.72 6.06
C THR A 25 -1.69 12.67 6.81
N GLU A 26 -2.88 13.03 7.30
CA GLU A 26 -3.79 12.09 7.96
C GLU A 26 -4.14 10.90 7.05
N THR A 27 -4.46 11.17 5.79
CA THR A 27 -4.77 10.12 4.80
C THR A 27 -3.55 9.26 4.49
N ARG A 28 -2.36 9.85 4.37
CA ARG A 28 -1.11 9.10 4.14
C ARG A 28 -0.80 8.16 5.30
N SER A 29 -0.83 8.68 6.53
CA SER A 29 -0.61 7.89 7.74
C SER A 29 -1.67 6.80 7.92
N TYR A 30 -2.92 7.08 7.54
CA TYR A 30 -3.98 6.08 7.55
C TYR A 30 -3.66 4.92 6.60
N VAL A 31 -3.30 5.20 5.35
CA VAL A 31 -2.92 4.17 4.35
C VAL A 31 -1.75 3.33 4.84
N GLN A 32 -0.68 3.96 5.35
CA GLN A 32 0.49 3.25 5.88
C GLN A 32 0.10 2.29 7.02
N ARG A 33 -0.69 2.75 8.01
CA ARG A 33 -1.17 1.91 9.12
C ARG A 33 -2.09 0.77 8.68
N VAL A 34 -2.95 0.99 7.70
CA VAL A 34 -3.82 -0.07 7.15
C VAL A 34 -2.98 -1.15 6.48
N MET A 35 -1.98 -0.77 5.68
CA MET A 35 -1.09 -1.72 5.03
C MET A 35 -0.25 -2.50 6.06
N GLU A 36 0.29 -1.84 7.09
CA GLU A 36 0.99 -2.51 8.19
C GLU A 36 0.09 -3.54 8.90
N ASN A 37 -1.12 -3.14 9.28
CA ASN A 37 -2.07 -4.05 9.94
C ASN A 37 -2.47 -5.21 9.05
N TYR A 38 -2.68 -4.96 7.75
CA TYR A 38 -3.02 -6.02 6.80
C TYR A 38 -1.97 -7.13 6.81
N GLN A 39 -0.69 -6.77 6.79
CA GLN A 39 0.40 -7.75 6.82
C GLN A 39 0.42 -8.58 8.11
N VAL A 40 0.08 -7.97 9.25
CA VAL A 40 -0.07 -8.70 10.53
C VAL A 40 -1.20 -9.73 10.44
N TYR A 41 -2.36 -9.36 9.90
CA TYR A 41 -3.48 -10.28 9.76
C TYR A 41 -3.20 -11.40 8.75
N LYS A 42 -2.58 -11.07 7.61
CA LYS A 42 -2.21 -12.04 6.59
C LYS A 42 -1.21 -13.07 7.12
N MET A 43 -0.22 -12.63 7.90
CA MET A 43 0.71 -13.54 8.60
C MET A 43 -0.05 -14.49 9.52
N ARG A 44 -0.96 -13.98 10.36
CA ARG A 44 -1.73 -14.80 11.30
C ARG A 44 -2.63 -15.82 10.62
N LEU A 45 -3.19 -15.50 9.47
CA LEU A 45 -4.15 -16.36 8.76
C LEU A 45 -3.50 -17.34 7.79
N SER A 46 -2.42 -16.94 7.11
CA SER A 46 -1.80 -17.72 6.03
C SER A 46 -0.39 -18.21 6.35
N GLY A 47 0.25 -17.69 7.40
CA GLY A 47 1.65 -17.97 7.72
C GLY A 47 2.65 -17.41 6.70
N ARG A 48 2.21 -16.57 5.76
CA ARG A 48 3.02 -16.02 4.67
C ARG A 48 2.74 -14.53 4.49
N VAL A 49 3.78 -13.80 4.10
CA VAL A 49 3.77 -12.35 3.89
C VAL A 49 4.68 -12.06 2.71
N ASP A 50 4.23 -11.21 1.78
CA ASP A 50 5.06 -10.66 0.72
C ASP A 50 4.70 -9.19 0.52
N ILE A 51 5.34 -8.33 1.31
CA ILE A 51 4.99 -6.91 1.40
C ILE A 51 5.07 -6.23 0.03
N ALA A 52 6.10 -6.54 -0.76
CA ALA A 52 6.29 -5.90 -2.06
C ALA A 52 5.20 -6.32 -3.05
N ALA A 53 4.91 -7.62 -3.14
CA ALA A 53 3.83 -8.11 -4.00
C ALA A 53 2.47 -7.56 -3.54
N ASP A 54 2.24 -7.46 -2.24
CA ASP A 54 0.96 -7.03 -1.68
C ASP A 54 0.70 -5.54 -1.91
N LEU A 55 1.72 -4.70 -1.76
CA LEU A 55 1.65 -3.28 -2.11
C LEU A 55 1.37 -3.07 -3.60
N VAL A 56 2.06 -3.81 -4.47
CA VAL A 56 1.86 -3.71 -5.94
C VAL A 56 0.48 -4.19 -6.36
N ASN A 57 -0.04 -5.24 -5.74
CA ASN A 57 -1.32 -5.83 -6.10
C ASN A 57 -2.52 -5.22 -5.33
N GLY A 58 -2.28 -4.41 -4.30
CA GLY A 58 -3.30 -3.92 -3.38
C GLY A 58 -3.99 -5.05 -2.60
N ARG A 59 -3.24 -6.10 -2.24
CA ARG A 59 -3.72 -7.23 -1.42
C ARG A 59 -2.79 -7.46 -0.26
#